data_AF-A0A5N9H7P5-F1
#
_entry.id   AF-A0A5N9H7P5-F1
#
_cell.length_a   1.000
_cell.length_b   1.000
_cell.length_c   1.000
_cell.angle_alpha   90.00
_cell.angle_beta   90.00
_cell.angle_gamma   90.00
#
_symmetry.space_group_name_H-M   'P 1'
#
loop_
_entity.id
_entity.type
_entity.pdbx_description
1 polymer ?
#
loop_
_entity_poly.entity_id
_entity_poly.type
_entity_poly.pdbx_seq_one_letter_code
_entity_poly.pdbx_strand_id
1 'polypeptide(L)'
;MPEDKEKDEDKKYPEIWRMFDGVGTYLGYISENPESSPAPDKFHILVNGRENPYLDELVWTFHTLGEEIYELPEHSDGEPGSYVIAPVDKEEALSVLTDSGFMASLSTDDDNDELLRELDKLETIKGGESKRYSRS
;
A
#
# COMPACT_ATOMS: atom_id res chain seq x y z
N MET A 1 36.25 13.50 9.53
CA MET A 1 34.97 14.06 9.98
C MET A 1 34.02 12.89 10.05
N PRO A 2 33.44 12.53 11.21
CA PRO A 2 32.44 11.48 11.23
C PRO A 2 31.19 12.03 10.51
N GLU A 3 30.71 11.28 9.53
CA GLU A 3 29.42 11.51 8.88
C GLU A 3 28.34 11.42 9.95
N ASP A 4 27.60 12.52 10.12
CA ASP A 4 26.36 12.55 10.88
C ASP A 4 25.40 11.54 10.21
N LYS A 5 25.37 10.32 10.73
CA LYS A 5 24.20 9.46 10.57
C LYS A 5 23.09 10.15 11.34
N GLU A 6 22.27 10.93 10.65
CA GLU A 6 20.94 11.29 11.13
C GLU A 6 20.32 10.00 11.67
N LYS A 7 20.02 10.01 12.97
CA LYS A 7 19.19 8.96 13.55
C LYS A 7 17.86 9.09 12.82
N ASP A 8 17.56 8.13 11.94
CA ASP A 8 16.19 7.90 11.52
C ASP A 8 15.34 7.87 12.80
N GLU A 9 14.49 8.89 12.96
CA GLU A 9 13.45 8.85 13.99
C GLU A 9 12.68 7.56 13.76
N ASP A 10 12.48 6.75 14.81
CA ASP A 10 11.79 5.47 14.71
C ASP A 10 10.45 5.66 13.95
N LYS A 11 10.43 5.35 12.64
CA LYS A 11 9.24 5.47 11.79
C LYS A 11 8.17 4.56 12.37
N LYS A 12 7.06 5.13 12.85
CA LYS A 12 5.98 4.39 13.49
C LYS A 12 5.25 3.46 12.52
N TYR A 13 5.19 3.86 11.24
CA TYR A 13 4.51 3.14 10.16
C TYR A 13 5.40 3.05 8.93
N PRO A 14 5.22 2.03 8.08
CA PRO A 14 5.87 1.99 6.78
C PRO A 14 5.41 3.17 5.92
N GLU A 15 6.30 3.65 5.05
CA GLU A 15 5.93 4.64 4.04
C GLU A 15 4.97 4.03 3.01
N ILE A 16 3.76 4.60 2.90
CA ILE A 16 2.70 4.12 2.01
C ILE A 16 2.18 5.27 1.15
N TRP A 17 2.28 5.11 -0.17
CA TRP A 17 1.69 6.01 -1.17
C TRP A 17 0.43 5.39 -1.76
N ARG A 18 -0.73 6.00 -1.51
CA ARG A 18 -2.02 5.55 -2.03
C ARG A 18 -2.24 6.08 -3.44
N MET A 19 -2.66 5.20 -4.36
CA MET A 19 -2.84 5.51 -5.78
C MET A 19 -4.30 5.81 -6.10
N PHE A 20 -4.53 6.84 -6.92
CA PHE A 20 -5.86 7.32 -7.32
C PHE A 20 -5.93 7.73 -8.79
N ASP A 21 -7.13 7.73 -9.36
CA ASP A 21 -7.41 8.15 -10.75
C ASP A 21 -7.55 9.68 -10.95
N GLY A 22 -7.31 10.46 -9.89
CA GLY A 22 -7.46 11.92 -9.91
C GLY A 22 -8.89 12.44 -9.74
N VAL A 23 -9.91 11.58 -9.76
CA VAL A 23 -11.30 11.94 -9.38
C VAL A 23 -11.76 11.27 -8.07
N GLY A 24 -10.93 10.39 -7.51
CA GLY A 24 -11.06 9.85 -6.16
C GLY A 24 -11.21 8.34 -6.09
N THR A 25 -11.16 7.62 -7.22
CA THR A 25 -11.20 6.16 -7.22
C THR A 25 -9.89 5.62 -6.67
N TYR A 26 -9.95 4.73 -5.68
CA TYR A 26 -8.78 4.10 -5.09
C TYR A 26 -8.28 2.92 -5.94
N LEU A 27 -7.02 2.97 -6.34
CA LEU A 27 -6.43 2.03 -7.30
C LEU A 27 -5.45 1.05 -6.66
N GLY A 28 -5.03 1.31 -5.42
CA GLY A 28 -4.04 0.51 -4.70
C GLY A 28 -3.00 1.37 -3.99
N TYR A 29 -1.81 0.83 -3.76
CA TYR A 29 -0.74 1.54 -3.07
C TYR A 29 0.67 1.10 -3.49
N ILE A 30 1.65 1.95 -3.21
CA ILE A 30 3.09 1.66 -3.24
C ILE A 30 3.58 1.74 -1.80
N SER A 31 4.21 0.69 -1.27
CA SER A 31 4.61 0.62 0.15
C SER A 31 6.02 0.07 0.32
N GLU A 32 6.68 0.50 1.39
CA GLU A 32 7.91 -0.13 1.88
C GLU A 32 7.68 -1.64 2.05
N ASN A 33 8.69 -2.43 1.66
CA ASN A 33 8.69 -3.85 1.97
C ASN A 33 8.88 -4.09 3.47
N PRO A 34 8.32 -5.18 4.02
CA PRO A 34 8.58 -5.54 5.41
C PRO A 34 10.06 -5.87 5.61
N GLU A 35 10.60 -5.64 6.81
CA GLU A 35 12.00 -5.95 7.15
C GLU A 35 12.39 -7.42 6.93
N SER A 36 11.40 -8.32 6.94
CA SER A 36 11.55 -9.74 6.67
C SER A 36 11.65 -10.10 5.18
N SER A 37 11.45 -9.13 4.28
CA SER A 37 11.58 -9.28 2.83
C SER A 37 13.03 -9.54 2.42
N PRO A 38 13.30 -10.27 1.31
CA PRO A 38 14.62 -10.35 0.71
C PRO A 38 15.16 -9.00 0.19
N ALA A 39 14.29 -8.01 -0.01
CA ALA A 39 14.64 -6.65 -0.43
C ALA A 39 13.95 -5.60 0.47
N PRO A 40 14.39 -5.44 1.74
CA PRO A 40 13.74 -4.59 2.73
C PRO A 40 13.95 -3.08 2.48
N ASP A 41 14.95 -2.71 1.68
CA ASP A 41 15.23 -1.34 1.23
C ASP A 41 14.43 -0.93 -0.02
N LYS A 42 13.61 -1.84 -0.53
CA LYS A 42 12.77 -1.65 -1.73
C LYS A 42 11.29 -1.58 -1.37
N PHE A 43 10.48 -1.28 -2.39
CA PHE A 43 9.04 -1.14 -2.27
C PHE A 43 8.33 -2.28 -3.00
N HIS A 44 7.02 -2.37 -2.81
CA HIS A 44 6.11 -3.14 -3.64
C HIS A 44 4.92 -2.28 -4.04
N ILE A 45 4.31 -2.62 -5.16
CA ILE A 45 3.07 -2.03 -5.65
C ILE A 45 1.97 -3.05 -5.47
N LEU A 46 0.87 -2.68 -4.82
CA LEU A 46 -0.38 -3.42 -4.86
C LEU A 46 -1.35 -2.68 -5.78
N VAL A 47 -1.79 -3.32 -6.85
CA VAL A 47 -2.87 -2.85 -7.72
C VAL A 47 -4.16 -3.54 -7.28
N ASN A 48 -5.15 -2.77 -6.86
CA ASN A 48 -6.43 -3.31 -6.39
C ASN A 48 -7.21 -3.91 -7.56
N GLY A 49 -7.65 -5.16 -7.45
CA GLY A 49 -8.45 -5.82 -8.48
C GLY A 49 -9.93 -5.44 -8.46
N ARG A 50 -10.46 -5.15 -7.27
CA ARG A 50 -11.89 -4.87 -7.06
C ARG A 50 -12.24 -3.44 -7.40
N GLU A 51 -13.32 -3.24 -8.16
CA GLU A 51 -13.84 -1.90 -8.50
C GLU A 51 -12.78 -0.99 -9.17
N ASN A 52 -11.78 -1.58 -9.82
CA ASN A 52 -10.70 -0.85 -10.48
C ASN A 52 -10.85 -0.95 -12.02
N PRO A 53 -11.35 0.10 -12.69
CA PRO A 53 -11.52 0.08 -14.14
C PRO A 53 -10.20 0.16 -14.92
N TYR A 54 -9.07 0.43 -14.23
CA TYR A 54 -7.74 0.57 -14.81
C TYR A 54 -6.83 -0.63 -14.49
N LEU A 55 -7.38 -1.75 -14.00
CA LEU A 55 -6.60 -2.90 -13.55
C LEU A 55 -5.57 -3.37 -14.59
N ASP A 56 -6.03 -3.70 -15.80
CA ASP A 56 -5.16 -4.18 -16.88
C ASP A 56 -4.12 -3.14 -17.28
N GLU A 57 -4.51 -1.86 -17.32
CA GLU A 57 -3.63 -0.75 -17.67
C GLU A 57 -2.54 -0.54 -16.62
N LEU A 58 -2.88 -0.58 -15.34
CA LEU A 58 -1.92 -0.42 -14.24
C LEU A 58 -0.98 -1.61 -14.13
N VAL A 59 -1.50 -2.84 -14.28
CA VAL A 59 -0.65 -4.04 -14.32
C VAL A 59 0.32 -3.94 -15.50
N TRP A 60 -0.17 -3.58 -16.69
CA TRP A 60 0.69 -3.37 -17.86
C TRP A 60 1.69 -2.23 -17.66
N THR A 61 1.30 -1.15 -16.99
CA THR A 61 2.17 0.00 -16.72
C THR A 61 3.31 -0.39 -15.79
N PHE A 62 3.04 -1.20 -14.77
CA PHE A 62 4.01 -1.55 -13.74
C PHE A 62 4.75 -2.87 -13.97
N HIS A 63 4.33 -3.72 -14.91
CA HIS A 63 4.91 -5.06 -15.07
C HIS A 63 6.42 -5.05 -15.35
N THR A 64 6.97 -3.97 -15.90
CA THR A 64 8.40 -3.84 -16.20
C THR A 64 9.23 -3.36 -15.01
N LEU A 65 8.59 -2.87 -13.95
CA LEU A 65 9.27 -2.28 -12.78
C LEU A 65 9.63 -3.32 -11.71
N GLY A 66 8.82 -4.36 -11.59
CA GLY A 66 9.05 -5.44 -10.63
C GLY A 66 9.78 -6.61 -11.24
N GLU A 67 10.63 -7.27 -10.44
CA GLU A 67 11.23 -8.55 -10.83
C GLU A 67 10.20 -9.69 -10.77
N GLU A 68 9.20 -9.56 -9.89
CA GLU A 68 8.17 -10.55 -9.64
C GLU A 68 6.77 -9.92 -9.67
N ILE A 69 5.80 -10.68 -10.19
CA ILE A 69 4.39 -10.31 -10.22
C ILE A 69 3.59 -11.46 -9.62
N TYR A 70 2.80 -11.14 -8.60
CA TYR A 70 1.94 -12.05 -7.88
C TYR A 70 0.49 -11.68 -8.12
N GLU A 71 -0.26 -12.57 -8.75
CA GLU A 71 -1.71 -12.46 -8.87
C GLU A 71 -2.35 -13.06 -7.62
N LEU A 72 -3.18 -12.26 -6.93
CA LEU A 72 -3.96 -12.72 -5.79
C LEU A 72 -5.25 -13.40 -6.27
N PRO A 73 -5.79 -14.37 -5.52
CA PRO A 73 -7.01 -15.07 -5.90
C PRO A 73 -8.18 -14.11 -6.14
N GLU A 74 -9.03 -14.48 -7.09
CA GLU A 74 -10.31 -13.81 -7.32
C GLU A 74 -11.14 -13.74 -6.03
N HIS A 75 -11.95 -12.68 -5.92
CA HIS A 75 -12.88 -12.54 -4.83
C HIS A 75 -14.00 -13.59 -4.94
N SER A 76 -14.60 -13.94 -3.81
CA SER A 76 -15.66 -14.96 -3.77
C SER A 76 -16.94 -14.57 -4.52
N ASP A 77 -17.10 -13.29 -4.85
CA ASP A 77 -18.19 -12.73 -5.66
C ASP A 77 -17.86 -12.70 -7.17
N GLY A 78 -16.69 -13.20 -7.59
CA GLY A 78 -16.27 -13.28 -8.99
C GLY A 78 -15.58 -12.02 -9.51
N GLU A 79 -15.36 -11.01 -8.65
CA GLU A 79 -14.55 -9.84 -9.00
C GLU A 79 -13.05 -10.20 -9.08
N PRO A 80 -12.27 -9.55 -9.97
CA PRO A 80 -10.85 -9.82 -10.13
C PRO A 80 -10.04 -9.65 -8.84
N GLY A 81 -9.05 -10.53 -8.65
CA GLY A 81 -8.07 -10.40 -7.58
C GLY A 81 -7.09 -9.26 -7.82
N SER A 82 -6.44 -8.81 -6.75
CA SER A 82 -5.40 -7.77 -6.81
C SER A 82 -4.06 -8.33 -7.29
N TYR A 83 -3.16 -7.46 -7.72
CA TYR A 83 -1.80 -7.81 -8.15
C TYR A 83 -0.77 -7.18 -7.22
N VAL A 84 0.29 -7.91 -6.90
CA VAL A 84 1.46 -7.39 -6.18
C VAL A 84 2.68 -7.47 -7.09
N ILE A 85 3.36 -6.34 -7.27
CA ILE A 85 4.53 -6.20 -8.13
C ILE A 85 5.70 -5.77 -7.24
N ALA A 86 6.73 -6.59 -7.17
CA ALA A 86 7.83 -6.41 -6.21
C ALA A 86 9.11 -7.12 -6.68
N PRO A 87 10.27 -6.79 -6.11
CA PRO A 87 10.57 -5.48 -5.52
C PRO A 87 10.60 -4.39 -6.61
N VAL A 88 10.29 -3.15 -6.25
CA VAL A 88 10.39 -1.98 -7.15
C VAL A 88 11.20 -0.85 -6.53
N ASP A 89 11.76 0.01 -7.37
CA ASP A 89 12.26 1.31 -6.95
C ASP A 89 11.10 2.31 -6.77
N LYS A 90 11.07 3.02 -5.63
CA LYS A 90 9.97 3.93 -5.28
C LYS A 90 9.84 5.08 -6.28
N GLU A 91 10.95 5.75 -6.56
CA GLU A 91 10.92 6.99 -7.35
C GLU A 91 10.55 6.68 -8.80
N GLU A 92 11.04 5.55 -9.33
CA GLU A 92 10.63 5.05 -10.64
C GLU A 92 9.15 4.69 -10.69
N ALA A 93 8.63 3.98 -9.68
CA ALA A 93 7.22 3.61 -9.60
C ALA A 93 6.29 4.85 -9.52
N LEU A 94 6.66 5.85 -8.72
CA LEU A 94 5.92 7.11 -8.64
C LEU A 94 5.98 7.92 -9.93
N SER A 95 7.14 7.97 -10.59
CA SER A 95 7.28 8.64 -11.90
C SER A 95 6.37 7.99 -12.94
N VAL A 96 6.45 6.66 -13.09
CA VAL A 96 5.64 5.93 -14.06
C VAL A 96 4.15 6.08 -13.79
N LEU A 97 3.72 6.00 -12.52
CA LEU A 97 2.33 6.21 -12.13
C LEU A 97 1.82 7.60 -12.58
N THR A 98 2.60 8.64 -12.28
CA THR A 98 2.21 10.03 -12.56
C THR A 98 2.31 10.38 -14.04
N ASP A 99 3.28 9.82 -14.77
CA ASP A 99 3.39 9.94 -16.23
C ASP A 99 2.21 9.27 -16.95
N SER A 100 1.64 8.22 -16.37
CA SER A 100 0.41 7.57 -16.84
C SER A 100 -0.88 8.31 -16.46
N GLY A 101 -0.79 9.48 -15.82
CA GLY A 101 -1.93 10.34 -15.52
C GLY A 101 -2.66 10.04 -14.21
N PHE A 102 -2.12 9.13 -13.39
CA PHE A 102 -2.65 8.81 -12.07
C PHE A 102 -2.01 9.69 -10.99
N MET A 103 -2.57 9.67 -9.78
CA MET A 103 -2.09 10.43 -8.63
C MET A 103 -1.65 9.49 -7.50
N ALA A 104 -0.61 9.88 -6.78
CA ALA A 104 -0.23 9.25 -5.52
C ALA A 104 -0.29 10.26 -4.38
N SER A 105 -0.77 9.82 -3.22
CA SER A 105 -0.74 10.58 -1.97
C SER A 105 -0.01 9.80 -0.89
N LEU A 106 1.00 10.41 -0.28
CA LEU A 106 1.67 9.85 0.89
C LEU A 106 0.68 9.77 2.05
N SER A 107 0.60 8.62 2.70
CA SER A 107 -0.20 8.42 3.91
C SER A 107 0.53 9.03 5.10
N THR A 108 -0.18 9.84 5.88
CA THR A 108 0.32 10.42 7.11
C THR A 108 0.15 9.45 8.29
N ASP A 109 0.82 9.73 9.40
CA ASP A 109 0.62 8.98 10.65
C ASP A 109 -0.83 9.04 11.14
N ASP A 110 -1.50 10.18 10.95
CA ASP A 110 -2.91 10.36 11.30
C ASP A 110 -3.82 9.47 10.44
N ASP A 111 -3.55 9.35 9.13
CA ASP A 111 -4.29 8.45 8.22
C ASP A 111 -4.14 6.98 8.65
N ASN A 112 -2.93 6.59 9.06
CA ASN A 112 -2.63 5.24 9.52
C ASN A 112 -3.29 4.95 10.87
N ASP A 113 -3.24 5.89 11.81
CA ASP A 113 -3.93 5.79 13.10
C ASP A 113 -5.45 5.71 12.93
N GLU A 114 -6.03 6.47 12.00
CA GLU A 114 -7.46 6.41 11.68
C GLU A 114 -7.84 5.06 11.07
N LEU A 115 -7.05 4.57 10.10
CA LEU A 115 -7.27 3.25 9.50
C LEU A 115 -7.29 2.14 10.56
N LEU A 116 -6.31 2.14 11.47
CA LEU A 116 -6.24 1.14 12.54
C LEU A 116 -7.44 1.23 13.49
N ARG A 117 -7.93 2.44 13.79
CA ARG A 117 -9.15 2.62 14.60
C ARG A 117 -10.39 2.09 13.91
N GLU A 118 -10.54 2.30 12.60
CA GLU A 118 -11.68 1.76 11.84
C GLU A 118 -11.62 0.24 11.74
N LEU A 119 -10.42 -0.34 11.57
CA LEU A 119 -10.24 -1.79 11.61
C LEU A 119 -10.62 -2.39 12.98
N ASP A 120 -10.21 -1.76 14.09
CA ASP A 120 -10.57 -2.19 15.46
C ASP A 120 -12.09 -2.15 15.71
N LYS A 121 -12.77 -1.11 15.19
CA LYS A 121 -14.25 -1.06 15.23
C LYS A 121 -14.88 -2.22 14.48
N LEU A 122 -14.38 -2.53 13.28
CA LEU A 122 -14.91 -3.62 12.45
C LEU A 122 -14.70 -4.99 13.10
N GLU A 123 -13.55 -5.20 13.75
CA GLU A 123 -13.27 -6.41 14.52
C GLU A 123 -14.25 -6.54 15.70
N THR A 124 -14.48 -5.44 16.42
CA THR A 124 -15.43 -5.38 17.55
C THR A 124 -16.90 -5.57 17.13
N ILE A 125 -17.25 -5.23 15.88
CA ILE A 125 -18.61 -5.42 15.34
C ILE A 125 -18.81 -6.87 14.86
N LYS A 126 -17.78 -7.51 14.29
CA LYS A 126 -17.85 -8.93 13.85
C LYS A 126 -17.73 -9.94 15.00
N GLY A 127 -17.15 -9.54 16.14
CA GLY A 127 -17.10 -10.33 17.36
C GLY A 127 -17.69 -9.55 18.53
N GLY A 128 -18.89 -9.92 18.97
CA GLY A 128 -19.58 -9.28 20.08
C GLY A 128 -18.72 -9.12 21.35
N GLU A 129 -19.01 -8.04 22.08
CA GLU A 129 -18.40 -7.54 23.32
C GLU A 129 -17.07 -6.80 23.15
N SER A 130 -17.20 -5.47 23.06
CA SER A 130 -16.12 -4.50 23.28
C SER A 130 -15.37 -4.85 24.57
N LYS A 131 -14.14 -5.37 24.45
CA LYS A 131 -13.25 -5.44 25.60
C LYS A 131 -12.83 -4.01 25.96
N ARG A 132 -13.50 -3.46 26.97
CA ARG A 132 -13.05 -2.24 27.65
C ARG A 132 -11.66 -2.51 28.22
N TYR A 133 -10.63 -1.95 27.60
CA TYR A 133 -9.33 -1.85 28.23
C TYR A 133 -9.41 -0.77 29.32
N SER A 134 -9.31 -1.18 30.58
CA SER A 134 -9.00 -0.27 31.67
C SER A 134 -7.58 0.25 31.48
N ARG A 135 -7.41 1.56 31.33
CA ARG A 135 -6.11 2.20 31.49
C ARG A 135 -5.67 2.04 32.95
N SER A 136 -4.62 1.25 33.16
CA SER A 136 -3.82 1.23 34.40
C SER A 136 -2.37 1.44 34.03
#